data_AF-A0A6J7ACP1-F1
#
_entry.id   AF-A0A6J7ACP1-F1
#
_cell.length_a   1.000
_cell.length_b   1.000
_cell.length_c   1.000
_cell.angle_alpha   90.00
_cell.angle_beta   90.00
_cell.angle_gamma   90.00
#
_symmetry.space_group_name_H-M   'P 1'
#
loop_
_entity.id
_entity.type
_entity.pdbx_description
1 polymer ?
#
loop_
_entity_poly.entity_id
_entity_poly.type
_entity_poly.pdbx_seq_one_letter_code
_entity_poly.pdbx_strand_id
1 'polypeptide(L)'
;MTKRDLALDLFHSFQTHKRKTKKVIRETVQSKTDPQLLSDVIAGLVHDRDWKTGIAEGTLFSSWASIVGQQISEHTTPISLLDGVLTIRTSSTAWSTQLQLVAPDVLATIQHSAPGALVESLHILGPDGPSWKHGRRTIRGAVGPRDTYT
;
A
#
# COMPACT_ATOMS: atom_id res chain seq x y z
N MET A 1 -17.28 59.16 -49.20
CA MET A 1 -18.14 58.44 -48.23
C MET A 1 -18.02 56.95 -48.52
N THR A 2 -17.10 56.28 -47.83
CA THR A 2 -16.73 54.88 -48.07
C THR A 2 -17.71 53.95 -47.34
N LYS A 3 -18.45 53.14 -48.11
CA LYS A 3 -19.35 52.12 -47.59
C LYS A 3 -18.51 51.07 -46.87
N ARG A 4 -18.69 50.98 -45.55
CA ARG A 4 -18.11 49.93 -44.71
C ARG A 4 -18.87 48.64 -45.01
N ASP A 5 -18.22 47.68 -45.68
CA ASP A 5 -18.80 46.38 -46.00
C ASP A 5 -18.87 45.50 -44.75
N LEU A 6 -19.97 45.65 -44.01
CA LEU A 6 -20.33 44.89 -42.82
C LEU A 6 -20.36 43.36 -43.06
N ALA A 7 -20.52 42.93 -44.32
CA ALA A 7 -20.52 41.53 -44.70
C ALA A 7 -19.13 40.87 -44.62
N LEU A 8 -18.06 41.64 -44.84
CA LEU A 8 -16.68 41.13 -44.84
C LEU A 8 -16.14 40.93 -43.41
N ASP A 9 -16.63 41.76 -42.48
CA ASP A 9 -16.35 41.68 -41.03
C ASP A 9 -17.13 40.53 -40.36
N LEU A 10 -18.33 40.25 -40.86
CA LEU A 10 -19.14 39.11 -40.41
C LEU A 10 -18.50 37.76 -40.79
N PHE A 11 -17.81 37.69 -41.94
CA PHE A 11 -17.21 36.44 -42.44
C PHE A 11 -15.94 36.01 -41.68
N HIS A 12 -15.14 36.95 -41.17
CA HIS A 12 -13.93 36.63 -40.40
C HIS A 12 -14.21 36.22 -38.95
N SER A 13 -15.39 36.55 -38.40
CA SER A 13 -15.77 36.19 -37.03
C SER A 13 -16.29 34.75 -36.85
N PHE A 14 -16.60 34.05 -37.95
CA PHE A 14 -17.27 32.75 -37.89
C PHE A 14 -16.33 31.55 -37.73
N GLN A 15 -15.02 31.71 -37.95
CA GLN A 15 -14.06 30.63 -37.79
C GLN A 15 -13.13 30.91 -36.61
N THR A 16 -13.50 30.46 -35.41
CA THR A 16 -12.57 30.00 -34.34
C THR A 16 -13.31 29.77 -33.01
N HIS A 17 -14.42 29.04 -33.00
CA HIS A 17 -14.91 28.47 -31.74
C HIS A 17 -15.06 26.96 -31.90
N LYS A 18 -13.94 26.25 -31.71
CA LYS A 18 -13.95 24.79 -31.49
C LYS A 18 -14.71 24.52 -30.20
N ARG A 19 -16.03 24.33 -30.30
CA ARG A 19 -16.86 23.83 -29.20
C ARG A 19 -16.32 22.45 -28.81
N LYS A 20 -15.65 22.37 -27.66
CA LYS A 20 -15.37 21.08 -27.00
C LYS A 20 -16.72 20.49 -26.58
N THR A 21 -17.14 19.41 -27.24
CA THR A 21 -18.30 18.63 -26.84
C THR A 21 -18.02 17.98 -25.48
N LYS A 22 -18.69 18.48 -24.44
CA LYS A 22 -18.63 17.89 -23.10
C LYS A 22 -19.20 16.47 -23.19
N LYS A 23 -18.37 15.45 -22.98
CA LYS A 23 -18.77 14.04 -22.99
C LYS A 23 -19.82 13.85 -21.89
N VAL A 24 -21.07 13.66 -22.27
CA VAL A 24 -22.17 13.39 -21.33
C VAL A 24 -21.90 12.02 -20.74
N ILE A 25 -21.50 11.97 -19.47
CA ILE A 25 -21.41 10.71 -18.71
C ILE A 25 -22.85 10.30 -18.48
N ARG A 26 -23.35 9.38 -19.30
CA ARG A 26 -24.64 8.73 -19.06
C ARG A 26 -24.43 7.78 -17.88
N GLU A 27 -24.93 8.14 -16.70
CA GLU A 27 -25.12 7.18 -15.61
C GLU A 27 -26.11 6.13 -16.10
N THR A 28 -25.55 5.03 -16.59
CA THR A 28 -26.31 3.86 -16.97
C THR A 28 -26.43 3.06 -15.69
N VAL A 29 -27.65 2.79 -15.24
CA VAL A 29 -27.88 1.88 -14.11
C VAL A 29 -27.32 0.52 -14.52
N GLN A 30 -26.13 0.20 -14.02
CA GLN A 30 -25.24 -0.77 -14.63
C GLN A 30 -25.53 -2.16 -14.07
N SER A 31 -25.97 -3.08 -14.93
CA SER A 31 -26.18 -4.47 -14.56
C SER A 31 -24.84 -5.22 -14.62
N LYS A 32 -24.62 -6.19 -13.73
CA LYS A 32 -23.34 -6.92 -13.54
C LYS A 32 -22.89 -7.76 -14.76
N THR A 33 -23.63 -7.75 -15.86
CA THR A 33 -23.45 -8.65 -17.01
C THR A 33 -23.15 -7.91 -18.33
N ASP A 34 -23.17 -6.58 -18.35
CA ASP A 34 -22.89 -5.83 -19.59
C ASP A 34 -21.38 -5.81 -19.92
N PRO A 35 -20.99 -5.90 -21.20
CA PRO A 35 -19.60 -5.85 -21.61
C PRO A 35 -18.99 -4.48 -21.28
N GLN A 36 -18.01 -4.48 -20.38
CA GLN A 36 -17.26 -3.29 -19.98
C GLN A 36 -15.91 -3.24 -20.68
N LEU A 37 -15.39 -2.03 -20.88
CA LEU A 37 -14.00 -1.87 -21.30
C LEU A 37 -13.10 -2.47 -20.20
N LEU A 38 -12.14 -3.31 -20.59
CA LEU A 38 -11.18 -3.90 -19.65
C LEU A 38 -10.47 -2.83 -18.83
N SER A 39 -10.21 -1.66 -19.42
CA SER A 39 -9.65 -0.50 -18.74
C SER A 39 -10.54 0.01 -17.60
N ASP A 40 -11.86 0.00 -17.77
CA ASP A 40 -12.81 0.52 -16.79
C ASP A 40 -13.01 -0.46 -15.64
N VAL A 41 -12.97 -1.78 -15.94
CA VAL A 41 -12.97 -2.84 -14.91
C VAL A 41 -11.70 -2.79 -14.08
N ILE A 42 -10.53 -2.68 -14.73
CA ILE A 42 -9.25 -2.54 -14.04
C ILE A 42 -9.21 -1.23 -13.25
N ALA A 43 -9.68 -0.12 -13.82
CA ALA A 43 -9.75 1.17 -13.12
C ALA A 43 -10.71 1.15 -11.93
N GLY A 44 -11.82 0.39 -12.02
CA GLY A 44 -12.75 0.12 -10.93
C GLY A 44 -12.10 -0.69 -9.80
N LEU A 45 -11.43 -1.79 -10.15
CA LEU A 45 -10.66 -2.61 -9.20
C LEU A 45 -9.50 -1.84 -8.54
N VAL A 46 -8.87 -0.93 -9.27
CA VAL A 46 -7.82 -0.03 -8.73
C VAL A 46 -8.42 1.10 -7.88
N HIS A 47 -9.71 1.43 -8.06
CA HIS A 47 -10.45 2.36 -7.20
C HIS A 47 -10.94 1.71 -5.91
N ASP A 48 -11.14 0.40 -5.91
CA ASP A 48 -11.26 -0.36 -4.67
C ASP A 48 -9.95 -0.17 -3.89
N ARG A 49 -10.10 0.55 -2.78
CA ARG A 49 -9.03 1.14 -1.96
C ARG A 49 -7.95 0.12 -1.58
N ASP A 50 -8.34 -1.15 -1.49
CA ASP A 50 -7.49 -2.29 -1.14
C ASP A 50 -6.41 -2.62 -2.19
N TRP A 51 -6.67 -2.40 -3.48
CA TRP A 51 -5.70 -2.78 -4.53
C TRP A 51 -4.52 -1.82 -4.61
N LYS A 52 -4.75 -0.51 -4.42
CA LYS A 52 -3.65 0.48 -4.37
C LYS A 52 -2.74 0.25 -3.18
N THR A 53 -3.31 -0.10 -2.02
CA THR A 53 -2.56 -0.49 -0.82
C THR A 53 -1.73 -1.74 -1.09
N GLY A 54 -2.30 -2.76 -1.75
CA GLY A 54 -1.56 -3.97 -2.13
C GLY A 54 -0.39 -3.76 -3.09
N ILE A 55 -0.48 -2.81 -4.03
CA ILE A 55 0.65 -2.45 -4.91
C ILE A 55 1.77 -1.78 -4.11
N ALA A 56 1.43 -0.83 -3.24
CA ALA A 56 2.42 -0.12 -2.44
C ALA A 56 3.08 -1.03 -1.38
N GLU A 57 2.32 -1.98 -0.84
CA GLU A 57 2.83 -3.06 0.00
C GLU A 57 3.84 -3.93 -0.78
N GLY A 58 3.48 -4.35 -2.00
CA GLY A 58 4.36 -5.17 -2.84
C GLY A 58 5.69 -4.50 -3.15
N THR A 59 5.70 -3.20 -3.45
CA THR A 59 6.93 -2.45 -3.75
C THR A 59 7.80 -2.21 -2.51
N LEU A 60 7.17 -1.96 -1.35
CA LEU A 60 7.85 -1.89 -0.06
C LEU A 60 8.55 -3.22 0.26
N PHE A 61 7.89 -4.35 0.02
CA PHE A 61 8.42 -5.67 0.37
C PHE A 61 9.55 -6.06 -0.58
N SER A 62 9.42 -5.79 -1.88
CA SER A 62 10.49 -6.06 -2.85
C SER A 62 11.73 -5.19 -2.61
N SER A 63 11.55 -3.97 -2.11
CA SER A 63 12.62 -2.99 -1.91
C SER A 63 13.08 -2.88 -0.46
N TRP A 64 12.65 -3.80 0.42
CA TRP A 64 12.87 -3.73 1.86
C TRP A 64 14.34 -3.50 2.22
N ALA A 65 15.24 -4.31 1.67
CA ALA A 65 16.68 -4.21 1.93
C ALA A 65 17.28 -2.86 1.50
N SER A 66 16.74 -2.23 0.46
CA SER A 66 17.19 -0.90 0.02
C SER A 66 16.66 0.23 0.89
N ILE A 67 15.52 0.03 1.56
CA ILE A 67 14.86 1.06 2.38
C ILE A 67 15.45 1.08 3.79
N VAL A 68 15.50 -0.07 4.45
CA VAL A 68 15.99 -0.16 5.84
C VAL A 68 17.49 -0.45 5.95
N GLY A 69 18.13 -0.82 4.83
CA GLY A 69 19.53 -1.20 4.78
C GLY A 69 19.79 -2.66 5.16
N GLN A 70 21.02 -3.10 4.86
CA GLN A 70 21.42 -4.50 4.94
C GLN A 70 21.25 -5.08 6.34
N GLN A 71 21.81 -4.43 7.36
CA GLN A 71 21.80 -4.91 8.74
C GLN A 71 20.39 -5.17 9.29
N ILE A 72 19.41 -4.30 9.01
CA ILE A 72 18.03 -4.49 9.46
C ILE A 72 17.35 -5.57 8.62
N SER A 73 17.53 -5.54 7.30
CA SER A 73 16.90 -6.50 6.39
C SER A 73 17.35 -7.95 6.59
N GLU A 74 18.58 -8.18 7.06
CA GLU A 74 19.10 -9.51 7.35
C GLU A 74 18.38 -10.19 8.52
N HIS A 75 17.88 -9.39 9.47
CA HIS A 75 17.28 -9.89 10.70
C HIS A 75 15.77 -9.67 10.77
N THR A 76 15.17 -9.02 9.77
CA THR A 76 13.77 -8.64 9.76
C THR A 76 13.11 -8.91 8.42
N THR A 77 11.89 -9.41 8.46
CA THR A 77 11.08 -9.66 7.27
C THR A 77 9.72 -8.98 7.42
N PRO A 78 9.30 -8.13 6.47
CA PRO A 78 7.95 -7.59 6.46
C PRO A 78 6.95 -8.70 6.16
N ILE A 79 5.84 -8.73 6.90
CA ILE A 79 4.80 -9.77 6.79
C ILE A 79 3.57 -9.22 6.09
N SER A 80 3.09 -8.07 6.55
CA SER A 80 1.85 -7.48 6.08
C SER A 80 1.83 -5.98 6.37
N LEU A 81 1.18 -5.23 5.50
CA LEU A 81 0.85 -3.82 5.71
C LEU A 81 -0.67 -3.65 5.66
N LEU A 82 -1.28 -3.43 6.82
CA LEU A 82 -2.73 -3.27 6.94
C LEU A 82 -3.04 -1.97 7.69
N ASP A 83 -3.91 -1.14 7.12
CA ASP A 83 -4.37 0.11 7.75
C ASP A 83 -3.22 0.99 8.28
N GLY A 84 -2.13 1.08 7.50
CA GLY A 84 -0.93 1.84 7.87
C GLY A 84 -0.05 1.17 8.94
N VAL A 85 -0.38 -0.03 9.39
CA VAL A 85 0.43 -0.80 10.35
C VAL A 85 1.31 -1.80 9.59
N LEU A 86 2.62 -1.53 9.57
CA LEU A 86 3.58 -2.47 9.00
C LEU A 86 3.98 -3.51 10.05
N THR A 87 3.60 -4.76 9.81
CA THR A 87 4.00 -5.89 10.66
C THR A 87 5.32 -6.48 10.19
N ILE A 88 6.28 -6.54 11.09
CA ILE A 88 7.65 -7.02 10.84
C ILE A 88 7.94 -8.19 11.77
N ARG A 89 8.45 -9.29 11.23
CA ARG A 89 8.98 -10.42 12.02
C ARG A 89 10.48 -10.29 12.19
N THR A 90 10.97 -10.49 13.40
CA THR A 90 12.41 -10.55 13.69
C THR A 90 12.90 -11.99 13.79
N SER A 91 14.18 -12.18 13.46
CA SER A 91 14.88 -13.47 13.55
C SER A 91 15.14 -13.93 14.99
N SER A 92 15.23 -13.00 15.95
CA SER A 92 15.51 -13.30 17.35
C SER A 92 14.84 -12.32 18.30
N THR A 93 14.72 -12.72 19.57
CA THR A 93 14.20 -11.88 20.66
C THR A 93 15.10 -10.68 20.93
N ALA A 94 16.43 -10.88 20.92
CA ALA A 94 17.40 -9.78 21.06
C ALA A 94 17.23 -8.72 19.96
N TRP A 95 17.09 -9.16 18.71
CA TRP A 95 16.83 -8.26 17.59
C TRP A 95 15.46 -7.58 17.66
N SER A 96 14.43 -8.22 18.21
CA SER A 96 13.13 -7.57 18.46
C SER A 96 13.31 -6.38 19.39
N THR A 97 14.03 -6.56 20.50
CA THR A 97 14.30 -5.48 21.46
C THR A 97 15.11 -4.38 20.82
N GLN A 98 16.16 -4.73 20.07
CA GLN A 98 16.98 -3.74 19.37
C GLN A 98 16.15 -2.94 18.36
N LEU A 99 15.31 -3.61 17.57
CA LEU A 99 14.46 -2.98 16.57
C LEU A 99 13.42 -2.05 17.22
N GLN A 100 12.88 -2.42 18.38
CA GLN A 100 11.96 -1.56 19.14
C GLN A 100 12.63 -0.25 19.58
N LEU A 101 13.91 -0.28 19.97
CA LEU A 101 14.65 0.93 20.36
C LEU A 101 14.87 1.88 19.18
N VAL A 102 15.12 1.34 17.98
CA VAL A 102 15.37 2.14 16.76
C VAL A 102 14.12 2.31 15.88
N ALA A 103 12.95 1.84 16.33
CA ALA A 103 11.72 1.84 15.56
C ALA A 103 11.30 3.23 15.04
N PRO A 104 11.44 4.34 15.80
CA PRO A 104 11.08 5.66 15.30
C PRO A 104 11.90 6.09 14.07
N ASP A 105 13.21 5.83 14.07
CA ASP A 105 14.11 6.17 12.98
C ASP A 105 13.84 5.32 11.73
N VAL A 106 13.55 4.03 11.94
CA VAL A 106 13.17 3.10 10.87
C VAL A 106 11.84 3.53 10.25
N LEU A 107 10.85 3.90 11.07
CA LEU A 107 9.56 4.39 10.59
C LEU A 107 9.73 5.66 9.73
N ALA A 108 10.53 6.62 10.20
CA ALA A 108 10.81 7.85 9.46
C ALA A 108 11.50 7.57 8.12
N THR A 109 12.45 6.61 8.10
CA THR A 109 13.14 6.19 6.88
C THR A 109 12.16 5.55 5.89
N ILE A 110 11.29 4.65 6.35
CA ILE A 110 10.27 4.01 5.51
C ILE A 110 9.29 5.04 4.93
N GLN A 111 8.81 5.98 5.75
CA GLN A 111 7.92 7.05 5.30
C GLN A 111 8.57 7.93 4.23
N HIS A 112 9.88 8.20 4.33
CA HIS A 112 10.61 8.98 3.35
C HIS A 112 10.79 8.22 2.02
N SER A 113 11.13 6.93 2.08
CA SER A 113 11.39 6.12 0.88
C SER A 113 10.13 5.61 0.19
N ALA A 114 9.04 5.39 0.91
CA ALA A 114 7.80 4.79 0.40
C ALA A 114 6.55 5.63 0.76
N PRO A 115 6.42 6.86 0.23
CA PRO A 115 5.29 7.75 0.55
C PRO A 115 3.92 7.20 0.12
N GLY A 116 3.87 6.27 -0.84
CA GLY A 116 2.63 5.65 -1.31
C GLY A 116 2.07 4.55 -0.40
N ALA A 117 2.89 4.00 0.51
CA ALA A 117 2.49 2.91 1.40
C ALA A 117 1.74 3.41 2.66
N LEU A 118 1.82 4.71 2.98
CA LEU A 118 1.15 5.33 4.13
C LEU A 118 1.38 4.57 5.45
N VAL A 119 2.64 4.22 5.73
CA VAL A 119 2.99 3.54 7.00
C VAL A 119 2.89 4.53 8.15
N GLU A 120 1.97 4.28 9.08
CA GLU A 120 1.72 5.09 10.28
C GLU A 120 2.41 4.52 11.51
N SER A 121 2.51 3.18 11.62
CA SER A 121 3.12 2.53 12.77
C SER A 121 3.78 1.19 12.43
N LEU A 122 4.69 0.76 13.30
CA LEU A 122 5.39 -0.53 13.19
C LEU A 122 4.90 -1.49 14.27
N HIS A 123 4.51 -2.69 13.86
CA HIS A 123 4.21 -3.79 14.76
C HIS A 123 5.29 -4.84 14.66
N ILE A 124 6.08 -5.00 15.73
CA ILE A 124 7.25 -5.87 15.75
C ILE A 124 6.87 -7.20 16.41
N LEU A 125 6.92 -8.27 15.64
CA LEU A 125 6.76 -9.64 16.09
C LEU A 125 8.13 -10.26 16.35
N GLY A 126 8.29 -10.84 17.54
CA GLY A 126 9.44 -11.68 17.84
C GLY A 126 9.44 -12.99 17.04
N PRO A 127 10.51 -13.79 17.16
CA PRO A 127 10.53 -15.14 16.61
C PRO A 127 9.43 -15.99 17.24
N ASP A 128 8.92 -16.98 16.51
CA ASP A 128 7.94 -17.92 17.06
C ASP A 128 8.55 -18.60 18.30
N GLY A 129 7.88 -18.42 19.44
CA GLY A 129 8.36 -18.94 20.72
C GLY A 129 8.33 -20.47 20.73
N PRO A 130 9.27 -21.12 21.44
CA PRO A 130 9.22 -22.57 21.64
C PRO A 130 7.88 -22.99 22.24
N SER A 131 7.21 -23.94 21.59
CA SER A 131 5.98 -24.55 22.11
C SER A 131 6.33 -25.87 22.80
N TRP A 132 6.12 -25.96 24.11
CA TRP A 132 6.31 -27.21 24.87
C TRP A 132 5.08 -28.14 24.85
N LYS A 133 4.06 -27.78 24.07
CA LYS A 133 2.88 -28.63 23.86
C LYS A 133 3.16 -29.58 22.70
N HIS A 134 3.51 -30.81 23.02
CA HIS A 134 3.66 -31.88 22.04
C HIS A 134 2.48 -32.88 22.13
N GLY A 135 1.75 -33.03 21.03
CA GLY A 135 0.73 -34.06 20.85
C GLY A 135 -0.59 -33.88 21.63
N ARG A 136 -1.54 -34.78 21.38
CA ARG A 136 -2.90 -34.74 21.99
C ARG A 136 -2.94 -35.14 23.48
N ARG A 137 -1.84 -35.68 24.01
CA ARG A 137 -1.73 -36.16 25.40
C ARG A 137 -0.74 -35.30 26.17
N THR A 138 -1.11 -34.06 26.48
CA THR A 138 -0.33 -33.20 27.37
C THR A 138 -0.85 -33.32 28.80
N ILE A 139 0.05 -33.38 29.78
CA ILE A 139 -0.33 -33.40 31.20
C ILE A 139 -0.90 -32.04 31.64
N ARG A 140 -1.91 -32.06 32.52
CA ARG A 140 -2.47 -30.86 33.11
C ARG A 140 -1.44 -30.26 34.06
N GLY A 141 -0.92 -29.07 33.74
CA GLY A 141 0.14 -28.42 34.50
C GLY A 141 1.55 -28.63 33.97
N ALA A 142 1.73 -29.06 32.71
CA ALA A 142 3.05 -29.05 32.06
C ALA A 142 3.64 -27.62 32.09
N VAL A 143 4.64 -27.43 32.94
CA VAL A 143 5.40 -26.19 33.06
C VAL A 143 6.52 -26.24 32.01
N GLY A 144 6.72 -25.13 31.29
CA GLY A 144 7.84 -24.95 30.36
C GLY A 144 9.21 -24.97 31.08
N PRO A 145 10.28 -24.45 30.47
CA PRO A 145 11.69 -24.67 30.85
C PRO A 145 12.11 -23.88 32.11
N ARG A 146 11.26 -23.83 33.14
CA ARG A 146 11.48 -23.07 34.38
C ARG A 146 12.61 -23.66 35.24
N ASP A 147 13.07 -24.88 34.94
CA ASP A 147 14.04 -25.64 35.75
C ASP A 147 15.40 -25.88 35.07
N THR A 148 15.70 -25.26 33.91
CA THR A 148 16.88 -25.66 33.10
C THR A 148 17.92 -24.58 32.83
N TYR A 149 17.85 -23.43 33.50
CA TYR A 149 18.91 -22.42 33.38
C TYR A 149 19.32 -21.89 34.75
N THR A 150 20.31 -22.55 35.34
CA THR A 150 21.29 -21.95 36.28
C THR A 150 22.59 -21.70 35.53
#